data_AF-A0A0V0YFP9-F1
#
_entry.id   AF-A0A0V0YFP9-F1
#
_cell.length_a   1.000
_cell.length_b   1.000
_cell.length_c   1.000
_cell.angle_alpha   90.00
_cell.angle_beta   90.00
_cell.angle_gamma   90.00
#
_symmetry.space_group_name_H-M   'P 1'
#
loop_
_entity.id
_entity.type
_entity.pdbx_description
1 polymer ?
#
loop_
_entity_poly.entity_id
_entity_poly.type
_entity_poly.pdbx_seq_one_letter_code
_entity_poly.pdbx_strand_id
1 'polypeptide(L)'
;LNVVLLQLLLLQVKQALQSNELKLKSINDDLNILNGELEKMKVYLENVIKVRQEIVELTTKLDNVKSQMQIHRATADSLRRGIGELFKGSESELDYEIATFEMKIQKEKESLSQLQLEIEKNDEQLIGRCKQRDEIVSHENKLKLEIEYWNGKLTEFDSQISIMCSKANISNNYGNNVALQDIRKYCQSQADFLKTKEDEYSCRLNELKQEISDVEIKKKSEERNMSVLKEQIENCKSEIKKIEEQLLQSKTAVDELDALAEELKLVNEQIEMKNQFISASRMKDEIEELARFSECKHSEINDLNNQLKKAKQHSAAEMQLDMWKREKATKLKAVEELMEKHEKFLNMHFKHTPNELLCSEMRKYVESKHVELTKLNAEMETLNSTVQNCTEQLNLNDEMIKEKTNDLETYNKKIAAACDGDPSSYNSVLLSVTENIEKLQLEKGNIGGTGFLYKKYVKYLKKNPCCPVCHRDFPSPEIVDSVIDELNETITNLPNREQSLISNLRSQETRRDTLVGLKPLFDIVQKLELQTIPDLEKERQLLIEKRESASQQLRQCEVRCKIADEEHRQATAILVDIITVDSFLQYERSLCEKIAQQEELLNASGMMMSSEDLQQKIEHARVEMNG
;
A
#
# COMPACT_ATOMS: atom_id res chain seq x y z
N LEU A 1 104.45 44.82 -106.64
CA LEU A 1 104.45 44.77 -105.16
C LEU A 1 103.05 44.62 -104.52
N ASN A 2 101.96 45.14 -105.10
CA ASN A 2 100.63 45.13 -104.42
C ASN A 2 99.90 43.78 -104.30
N VAL A 3 100.24 42.75 -105.09
CA VAL A 3 99.51 41.45 -105.05
C VAL A 3 99.98 40.54 -103.92
N VAL A 4 101.27 40.60 -103.57
CA VAL A 4 101.87 39.73 -102.53
C VAL A 4 101.44 40.17 -101.12
N LEU A 5 101.26 41.47 -100.89
CA LEU A 5 100.77 41.98 -99.61
C LEU A 5 99.31 41.55 -99.34
N LEU A 6 98.49 41.48 -100.39
CA LEU A 6 97.08 41.07 -100.29
C LEU A 6 96.96 39.58 -99.93
N GLN A 7 97.83 38.74 -100.50
CA GLN A 7 97.86 37.29 -100.22
C GLN A 7 98.29 36.96 -98.79
N LEU A 8 99.25 37.72 -98.24
CA LEU A 8 99.69 37.57 -96.85
C LEU A 8 98.60 37.98 -95.84
N LEU A 9 97.88 39.08 -96.12
CA LEU A 9 96.72 39.51 -95.31
C LEU A 9 95.58 38.49 -95.36
N LEU A 10 95.28 37.92 -96.53
CA LEU A 10 94.26 36.87 -96.68
C LEU A 10 94.60 35.60 -95.90
N LEU A 11 95.87 35.20 -95.85
CA LEU A 11 96.30 34.02 -95.08
C LEU A 11 96.16 34.24 -93.57
N GLN A 12 96.53 35.43 -93.07
CA GLN A 12 96.37 35.80 -91.66
C GLN A 12 94.89 35.84 -91.24
N VAL A 13 94.02 36.40 -92.08
CA VAL A 13 92.57 36.43 -91.81
C VAL A 13 91.99 35.01 -91.77
N LYS A 14 92.45 34.11 -92.65
CA LYS A 14 91.98 32.72 -92.69
C LYS A 14 92.40 31.92 -91.46
N GLN A 15 93.63 32.11 -90.98
CA GLN A 15 94.11 31.50 -89.73
C GLN A 15 93.38 32.06 -88.49
N ALA A 16 93.07 33.36 -88.46
CA ALA A 16 92.29 33.96 -87.38
C ALA A 16 90.84 33.44 -87.35
N LEU A 17 90.23 33.23 -88.53
CA LEU A 17 88.90 32.63 -88.66
C LEU A 17 88.85 31.19 -88.12
N GLN A 18 89.80 30.34 -88.52
CA GLN A 18 89.88 28.97 -88.00
C GLN A 18 90.11 28.92 -86.48
N SER A 19 90.94 29.81 -85.95
CA SER A 19 91.15 29.91 -84.49
C SER A 19 89.87 30.33 -83.76
N ASN A 20 89.11 31.27 -84.33
CA ASN A 20 87.84 31.71 -83.74
C ASN A 20 86.74 30.64 -83.84
N GLU A 21 86.68 29.87 -84.93
CA GLU A 21 85.75 28.74 -85.06
C GLU A 21 86.01 27.66 -84.00
N LEU A 22 87.27 27.32 -83.74
CA LEU A 22 87.63 26.35 -82.69
C LEU A 22 87.26 26.86 -81.28
N LYS A 23 87.45 28.16 -81.01
CA LYS A 23 87.03 28.78 -79.74
C LYS A 23 85.50 28.79 -79.59
N LEU A 24 84.77 29.10 -80.66
CA LEU A 24 83.30 29.05 -80.67
C LEU A 24 82.79 27.64 -80.37
N LYS A 25 83.43 26.62 -80.93
CA LYS A 25 83.05 25.22 -80.69
C LYS A 25 83.27 24.82 -79.23
N SER A 26 84.42 25.20 -78.65
CA SER A 26 84.71 24.98 -77.22
C SER A 26 83.68 25.67 -76.32
N ILE A 27 83.35 26.94 -76.60
CA ILE A 27 82.35 27.70 -75.81
C ILE A 27 80.96 27.04 -75.93
N ASN A 28 80.61 26.51 -77.09
CA ASN A 28 79.34 25.83 -77.29
C ASN A 28 79.26 24.49 -76.55
N ASP A 29 80.36 23.75 -76.48
CA ASP A 29 80.45 22.51 -75.70
C ASP A 29 80.36 22.80 -74.18
N ASP A 30 81.03 23.87 -73.71
CA ASP A 30 80.91 24.34 -72.33
C ASP A 30 79.48 24.80 -71.98
N LEU A 31 78.81 25.50 -72.91
CA LEU A 31 77.40 25.89 -72.76
C LEU A 31 76.47 24.68 -72.62
N ASN A 32 76.69 23.61 -73.39
CA ASN A 32 75.89 22.40 -73.30
C ASN A 32 76.07 21.67 -71.97
N ILE A 33 77.31 21.64 -71.45
CA ILE A 33 77.60 21.08 -70.12
C ILE A 33 76.89 21.88 -69.03
N LEU A 34 77.00 23.22 -69.06
CA LEU A 34 76.29 24.09 -68.12
C LEU A 34 74.78 23.90 -68.19
N ASN A 35 74.20 23.74 -69.39
CA ASN A 35 72.77 23.56 -69.55
C ASN A 35 72.28 22.21 -68.98
N GLY A 36 73.09 21.16 -69.11
CA GLY A 36 72.81 19.86 -68.49
C GLY A 36 72.89 19.90 -66.96
N GLU A 37 73.78 20.70 -66.39
CA GLU A 37 73.86 20.93 -64.94
C GLU A 37 72.69 21.79 -64.43
N LEU A 38 72.23 22.76 -65.23
CA LEU A 38 71.06 23.58 -64.93
C LEU A 38 69.78 22.74 -64.79
N GLU A 39 69.58 21.77 -65.68
CA GLU A 39 68.37 20.94 -65.64
C GLU A 39 68.35 20.00 -64.42
N LYS A 40 69.52 19.49 -64.02
CA LYS A 40 69.66 18.74 -62.75
C LYS A 40 69.34 19.60 -61.53
N MET A 41 69.73 20.88 -61.55
CA MET A 41 69.38 21.81 -60.47
C MET A 41 67.89 22.12 -60.40
N LYS A 42 67.17 22.21 -61.54
CA LYS A 42 65.71 22.42 -61.55
C LYS A 42 64.96 21.29 -60.86
N VAL A 43 65.27 20.04 -61.23
CA VAL A 43 64.64 18.86 -60.61
C VAL A 43 64.93 18.81 -59.11
N TYR A 44 66.14 19.20 -58.71
CA TYR A 44 66.49 19.28 -57.29
C TYR A 44 65.68 20.35 -56.55
N LEU A 45 65.41 21.49 -57.19
CA LEU A 45 64.64 22.60 -56.61
C LEU A 45 63.17 22.21 -56.35
N GLU A 46 62.53 21.49 -57.29
CA GLU A 46 61.15 21.00 -57.09
C GLU A 46 61.03 20.08 -55.88
N ASN A 47 62.01 19.21 -55.68
CA ASN A 47 62.05 18.32 -54.52
C ASN A 47 62.20 19.10 -53.20
N VAL A 48 63.00 20.17 -53.20
CA VAL A 48 63.15 21.03 -52.02
C VAL A 48 61.85 21.76 -51.66
N ILE A 49 61.09 22.23 -52.66
CA ILE A 49 59.80 22.90 -52.40
C ILE A 49 58.80 21.95 -51.76
N LYS A 50 58.68 20.72 -52.29
CA LYS A 50 57.80 19.68 -51.71
C LYS A 50 58.19 19.36 -50.27
N VAL A 51 59.49 19.14 -50.02
CA VAL A 51 60.00 18.85 -48.68
C VAL A 51 59.72 20.00 -47.71
N ARG A 52 59.81 21.26 -48.15
CA ARG A 52 59.51 22.41 -47.29
C ARG A 52 58.03 22.52 -46.93
N GLN A 53 57.13 22.25 -47.88
CA GLN A 53 55.70 22.21 -47.61
C GLN A 53 55.37 21.09 -46.61
N GLU A 54 55.97 19.92 -46.79
CA GLU A 54 55.83 18.80 -45.85
C GLU A 54 56.33 19.15 -44.44
N ILE A 55 57.48 19.84 -44.31
CA ILE A 55 58.00 20.27 -43.00
C ILE A 55 57.03 21.25 -42.31
N VAL A 56 56.44 22.19 -43.05
CA VAL A 56 55.46 23.13 -42.48
C VAL A 56 54.22 22.39 -42.00
N GLU A 57 53.69 21.46 -42.80
CA GLU A 57 52.55 20.62 -42.42
C GLU A 57 52.84 19.77 -41.17
N LEU A 58 54.02 19.14 -41.13
CA LEU A 58 54.47 18.35 -39.98
C LEU A 58 54.66 19.21 -38.73
N THR A 59 55.16 20.43 -38.87
CA THR A 59 55.31 21.37 -37.74
C THR A 59 53.95 21.78 -37.18
N THR A 60 52.97 22.07 -38.04
CA THR A 60 51.59 22.37 -37.59
C THR A 60 50.92 21.16 -36.92
N LYS A 61 51.19 19.94 -37.40
CA LYS A 61 50.70 18.72 -36.75
C LYS A 61 51.34 18.53 -35.37
N LEU A 62 52.65 18.75 -35.25
CA LEU A 62 53.38 18.68 -33.99
C LEU A 62 52.81 19.64 -32.95
N ASP A 63 52.53 20.89 -33.33
CA ASP A 63 51.99 21.89 -32.42
C ASP A 63 50.56 21.56 -31.98
N ASN A 64 49.74 21.01 -32.88
CA ASN A 64 48.39 20.54 -32.54
C ASN A 64 48.43 19.35 -31.56
N VAL A 65 49.29 18.37 -31.81
CA VAL A 65 49.50 17.21 -30.92
C VAL A 65 50.00 17.66 -29.54
N LYS A 66 50.96 18.60 -29.48
CA LYS A 66 51.43 19.17 -28.21
C LYS A 66 50.31 19.87 -27.44
N SER A 67 49.47 20.66 -28.13
CA SER A 67 48.32 21.33 -27.53
C SER A 67 47.32 20.32 -26.96
N GLN A 68 46.98 19.27 -27.72
CA GLN A 68 46.10 18.21 -27.26
C GLN A 68 46.67 17.49 -26.04
N MET A 69 47.96 17.12 -26.07
CA MET A 69 48.63 16.45 -24.95
C MET A 69 48.60 17.32 -23.67
N GLN A 70 48.67 18.64 -23.80
CA GLN A 70 48.57 19.56 -22.67
C GLN A 70 47.16 19.62 -22.08
N ILE A 71 46.13 19.56 -22.93
CA ILE A 71 44.72 19.46 -22.52
C ILE A 71 44.47 18.15 -21.79
N HIS A 72 44.88 17.01 -22.37
CA HIS A 72 44.72 15.67 -21.76
C HIS A 72 45.44 15.54 -20.41
N ARG A 73 46.62 16.15 -20.26
CA ARG A 73 47.30 16.24 -18.96
C ARG A 73 46.48 17.04 -17.93
N ALA A 74 45.92 18.17 -18.34
CA ALA A 74 45.11 18.99 -17.45
C ALA A 74 43.83 18.27 -16.99
N THR A 75 43.19 17.49 -17.86
CA THR A 75 42.06 16.63 -17.50
C THR A 75 42.47 15.47 -16.59
N ALA A 76 43.57 14.78 -16.87
CA ALA A 76 44.09 13.72 -16.00
C ALA A 76 44.41 14.22 -14.58
N ASP A 77 45.02 15.40 -14.47
CA ASP A 77 45.30 16.05 -13.18
C ASP A 77 44.02 16.50 -12.47
N SER A 78 43.00 16.93 -13.22
CA SER A 78 41.69 17.27 -12.66
C SER A 78 40.96 16.03 -12.12
N LEU A 79 41.00 14.92 -12.85
CA LEU A 79 40.41 13.64 -12.45
C LEU A 79 41.12 13.09 -11.19
N ARG A 80 42.45 13.17 -11.13
CA ARG A 80 43.22 12.81 -9.92
C ARG A 80 42.85 13.64 -8.69
N ARG A 81 42.54 14.93 -8.86
CA ARG A 81 42.09 15.80 -7.76
C ARG A 81 40.64 15.55 -7.34
N GLY A 82 39.81 14.96 -8.21
CA GLY A 82 38.41 14.64 -7.93
C GLY A 82 38.21 13.34 -7.14
N ILE A 83 39.22 12.47 -7.07
CA ILE A 83 39.18 11.24 -6.28
C ILE A 83 39.58 11.56 -4.83
N GLY A 84 38.62 11.47 -3.91
CA GLY A 84 38.78 11.90 -2.50
C GLY A 84 39.76 11.05 -1.67
N GLU A 85 39.79 9.74 -1.89
CA GLU A 85 40.81 8.84 -1.33
C GLU A 85 41.39 7.98 -2.46
N LEU A 86 42.62 8.27 -2.85
CA LEU A 86 43.39 7.42 -3.76
C LEU A 86 43.75 6.13 -3.03
N PHE A 87 43.25 5.00 -3.53
CA PHE A 87 43.68 3.68 -3.09
C PHE A 87 45.21 3.58 -3.23
N LYS A 88 45.91 3.44 -2.11
CA LYS A 88 47.38 3.51 -2.05
C LYS A 88 48.07 2.20 -2.46
N GLY A 89 47.28 1.15 -2.70
CA GLY A 89 47.78 -0.17 -3.03
C GLY A 89 48.05 -0.39 -4.51
N SER A 90 48.71 -1.50 -4.82
CA SER A 90 48.90 -1.99 -6.20
C SER A 90 47.57 -2.43 -6.84
N GLU A 91 47.53 -2.54 -8.16
CA GLU A 91 46.39 -3.09 -8.90
C GLU A 91 45.96 -4.47 -8.36
N SER A 92 46.93 -5.29 -7.95
CA SER A 92 46.66 -6.59 -7.31
C SER A 92 46.02 -6.50 -5.92
N GLU A 93 46.28 -5.42 -5.17
CA GLU A 93 45.65 -5.18 -3.87
C GLU A 93 44.22 -4.64 -4.04
N LEU A 94 43.95 -3.89 -5.11
CA LEU A 94 42.59 -3.45 -5.44
C LEU A 94 41.71 -4.62 -5.89
N ASP A 95 42.25 -5.48 -6.76
CA ASP A 95 41.57 -6.71 -7.18
C ASP A 95 41.31 -7.65 -5.98
N TYR A 96 42.25 -7.71 -5.04
CA TYR A 96 42.07 -8.44 -3.78
C TYR A 96 40.93 -7.85 -2.94
N GLU A 97 40.86 -6.53 -2.79
CA GLU A 97 39.81 -5.88 -2.03
C GLU A 97 38.42 -6.08 -2.67
N ILE A 98 38.33 -5.96 -4.01
CA ILE A 98 37.11 -6.27 -4.78
C ILE A 98 36.68 -7.72 -4.55
N ALA A 99 37.60 -8.68 -4.67
CA ALA A 99 37.31 -10.09 -4.43
C ALA A 99 36.86 -10.35 -2.97
N THR A 100 37.42 -9.62 -2.01
CA THR A 100 37.05 -9.73 -0.59
C THR A 100 35.62 -9.20 -0.36
N PHE A 101 35.25 -8.11 -1.02
CA PHE A 101 33.88 -7.59 -1.01
C PHE A 101 32.89 -8.53 -1.70
N GLU A 102 33.25 -9.12 -2.83
CA GLU A 102 32.42 -10.12 -3.51
C GLU A 102 32.19 -11.36 -2.63
N MET A 103 33.22 -11.85 -1.94
CA MET A 103 33.09 -12.93 -0.96
C MET A 103 32.13 -12.56 0.19
N LYS A 104 32.17 -11.30 0.65
CA LYS A 104 31.26 -10.81 1.70
C LYS A 104 29.81 -10.76 1.22
N ILE A 105 29.57 -10.27 0.01
CA ILE A 105 28.25 -10.29 -0.64
C ILE A 105 27.73 -11.73 -0.78
N GLN A 106 28.59 -12.66 -1.17
CA GLN A 106 28.21 -14.06 -1.33
C GLN A 106 27.80 -14.69 0.02
N LYS A 107 28.55 -14.41 1.09
CA LYS A 107 28.22 -14.86 2.46
C LYS A 107 26.90 -14.26 2.97
N GLU A 108 26.65 -12.99 2.68
CA GLU A 108 25.38 -12.32 3.02
C GLU A 108 24.20 -12.90 2.22
N LYS A 109 24.37 -13.21 0.93
CA LYS A 109 23.37 -13.92 0.12
C LYS A 109 23.03 -15.31 0.67
N GLU A 110 24.04 -16.07 1.09
CA GLU A 110 23.85 -17.38 1.70
C GLU A 110 23.08 -17.29 3.01
N SER A 111 23.39 -16.28 3.84
CA SER A 111 22.65 -16.00 5.09
C SER A 111 21.20 -15.58 4.81
N LEU A 112 20.96 -14.79 3.75
CA LEU A 112 19.62 -14.39 3.32
C LEU A 112 18.79 -15.59 2.87
N SER A 113 19.41 -16.53 2.14
CA SER A 113 18.78 -17.79 1.73
C SER A 113 18.40 -18.67 2.92
N GLN A 114 19.27 -18.75 3.93
CA GLN A 114 18.98 -19.48 5.17
C GLN A 114 17.81 -18.86 5.95
N LEU A 115 17.79 -17.53 6.10
CA LEU A 115 16.67 -16.82 6.73
C LEU A 115 15.35 -17.01 5.97
N GLN A 116 15.40 -17.08 4.65
CA GLN A 116 14.23 -17.32 3.81
C GLN A 116 13.65 -18.73 4.04
N LEU A 117 14.50 -19.75 4.14
CA LEU A 117 14.09 -21.11 4.52
C LEU A 117 13.52 -21.17 5.95
N GLU A 118 14.06 -20.40 6.90
CA GLU A 118 13.53 -20.33 8.25
C GLU A 118 12.14 -19.66 8.30
N ILE A 119 11.91 -18.62 7.50
CA ILE A 119 10.59 -17.99 7.35
C ILE A 119 9.58 -18.99 6.79
N GLU A 120 9.93 -19.69 5.70
CA GLU A 120 9.06 -20.72 5.11
C GLU A 120 8.71 -21.83 6.11
N LYS A 121 9.70 -22.30 6.88
CA LYS A 121 9.48 -23.29 7.94
C LYS A 121 8.59 -22.76 9.06
N ASN A 122 8.76 -21.50 9.45
CA ASN A 122 7.92 -20.88 10.47
C ASN A 122 6.48 -20.69 9.97
N ASP A 123 6.28 -20.34 8.70
CA ASP A 123 4.96 -20.23 8.08
C ASP A 123 4.26 -21.59 8.02
N GLU A 124 4.96 -22.67 7.65
CA GLU A 124 4.42 -24.03 7.71
C GLU A 124 3.99 -24.43 9.14
N GLN A 125 4.81 -24.10 10.14
CA GLN A 125 4.46 -24.34 11.55
C GLN A 125 3.24 -23.54 11.98
N LEU A 126 3.14 -22.27 11.59
CA LEU A 126 1.98 -21.40 11.85
C LEU A 126 0.70 -22.00 11.26
N ILE A 127 0.75 -22.44 10.00
CA ILE A 127 -0.39 -23.10 9.34
C ILE A 127 -0.78 -24.38 10.10
N GLY A 128 0.19 -25.20 10.50
CA GLY A 128 -0.05 -26.42 11.28
C GLY A 128 -0.72 -26.14 12.63
N ARG A 129 -0.22 -25.13 13.36
CA ARG A 129 -0.78 -24.69 14.66
C ARG A 129 -2.19 -24.12 14.52
N CYS A 130 -2.46 -23.35 13.47
CA CYS A 130 -3.80 -22.82 13.17
C CYS A 130 -4.81 -23.95 12.90
N LYS A 131 -4.42 -24.99 12.15
CA LYS A 131 -5.28 -26.17 11.93
C LYS A 131 -5.61 -26.88 13.25
N GLN A 132 -4.61 -27.10 14.11
CA GLN A 132 -4.82 -27.71 15.42
C GLN A 132 -5.74 -26.86 16.32
N ARG A 133 -5.59 -25.54 16.32
CA ARG A 133 -6.50 -24.62 17.01
C ARG A 133 -7.94 -24.81 16.51
N ASP A 134 -8.15 -24.84 15.20
CA ASP A 134 -9.49 -24.94 14.61
C ASP A 134 -10.15 -26.29 14.92
N GLU A 135 -9.37 -27.37 14.92
CA GLU A 135 -9.82 -28.70 15.37
C GLU A 135 -10.24 -28.67 16.85
N ILE A 136 -9.43 -28.09 17.74
CA ILE A 136 -9.75 -27.98 19.17
C ILE A 136 -11.01 -27.15 19.39
N VAL A 137 -11.16 -26.00 18.72
CA VAL A 137 -12.35 -25.16 18.81
C VAL A 137 -13.60 -25.92 18.35
N SER A 138 -13.49 -26.71 17.28
CA SER A 138 -14.58 -27.57 16.83
C SER A 138 -14.98 -28.61 17.87
N HIS A 139 -14.01 -29.22 18.55
CA HIS A 139 -14.25 -30.17 19.64
C HIS A 139 -14.87 -29.50 20.88
N GLU A 140 -14.36 -28.34 21.30
CA GLU A 140 -14.91 -27.56 22.41
C GLU A 140 -16.38 -27.18 22.17
N ASN A 141 -16.71 -26.74 20.96
CA ASN A 141 -18.09 -26.40 20.58
C ASN A 141 -19.02 -27.61 20.62
N LYS A 142 -18.55 -28.79 20.18
CA LYS A 142 -19.32 -30.04 20.27
C LYS A 142 -19.58 -30.44 21.73
N LEU A 143 -18.57 -30.31 22.58
CA LEU A 143 -18.70 -30.60 24.02
C LEU A 143 -19.70 -29.66 24.70
N LYS A 144 -19.67 -28.36 24.38
CA LYS A 144 -20.67 -27.40 24.90
C LYS A 144 -22.10 -27.79 24.52
N LEU A 145 -22.32 -28.16 23.25
CA LEU A 145 -23.63 -28.62 22.80
C LEU A 145 -24.07 -29.92 23.50
N GLU A 146 -23.15 -30.86 23.76
CA GLU A 146 -23.46 -32.06 24.54
C GLU A 146 -23.77 -31.75 26.01
N ILE A 147 -23.05 -30.82 26.65
CA ILE A 147 -23.33 -30.35 28.01
C ILE A 147 -24.73 -29.72 28.08
N GLU A 148 -25.07 -28.84 27.14
CA GLU A 148 -26.41 -28.24 27.04
C GLU A 148 -27.49 -29.30 26.83
N TYR A 149 -27.25 -30.28 25.97
CA TYR A 149 -28.17 -31.39 25.72
C TYR A 149 -28.44 -32.21 27.00
N TRP A 150 -27.39 -32.60 27.74
CA TRP A 150 -27.54 -33.38 28.97
C TRP A 150 -28.16 -32.57 30.11
N ASN A 151 -27.82 -31.29 30.25
CA ASN A 151 -28.48 -30.39 31.19
C ASN A 151 -29.97 -30.25 30.87
N GLY A 152 -30.31 -30.09 29.58
CA GLY A 152 -31.69 -30.09 29.11
C GLY A 152 -32.43 -31.38 29.48
N LYS A 153 -31.81 -32.55 29.25
CA LYS A 153 -32.38 -33.84 29.66
C LYS A 153 -32.57 -33.94 31.18
N LEU A 154 -31.64 -33.42 31.97
CA LEU A 154 -31.75 -33.39 33.42
C LEU A 154 -32.96 -32.55 33.86
N THR A 155 -33.14 -31.37 33.26
CA THR A 155 -34.29 -30.49 33.56
C THR A 155 -35.63 -31.10 33.15
N GLU A 156 -35.68 -31.75 31.99
CA GLU A 156 -36.87 -32.47 31.50
C GLU A 156 -37.22 -33.63 32.45
N PHE A 157 -36.22 -34.39 32.89
CA PHE A 157 -36.39 -35.49 33.82
C PHE A 157 -36.89 -35.01 35.18
N ASP A 158 -36.27 -33.96 35.74
CA ASP A 158 -36.70 -33.32 36.99
C ASP A 158 -38.14 -32.78 36.90
N SER A 159 -38.52 -32.20 35.74
CA SER A 159 -39.88 -31.72 35.46
C SER A 159 -40.92 -32.85 35.42
N GLN A 160 -40.66 -33.91 34.65
CA GLN A 160 -41.56 -35.08 34.55
C GLN A 160 -41.76 -35.77 35.90
N ILE A 161 -40.68 -35.90 36.66
CA ILE A 161 -40.71 -36.42 38.02
C ILE A 161 -41.61 -35.56 38.90
N SER A 162 -41.41 -34.24 38.90
CA SER A 162 -42.21 -33.29 39.67
C SER A 162 -43.71 -33.37 39.33
N ILE A 163 -44.06 -33.53 38.03
CA ILE A 163 -45.43 -33.73 37.56
C ILE A 163 -46.02 -35.06 38.07
N MET A 164 -45.22 -36.12 38.11
CA MET A 164 -45.68 -37.42 38.61
C MET A 164 -45.94 -37.39 40.12
N CYS A 165 -45.12 -36.72 40.94
CA CYS A 165 -45.43 -36.60 42.36
C CYS A 165 -46.60 -35.68 42.65
N SER A 166 -46.77 -34.60 41.88
CA SER A 166 -47.96 -33.75 42.04
C SER A 166 -49.24 -34.53 41.72
N LYS A 167 -49.22 -35.41 40.72
CA LYS A 167 -50.35 -36.30 40.39
C LYS A 167 -50.58 -37.41 41.43
N ALA A 168 -49.52 -37.92 42.06
CA ALA A 168 -49.60 -38.97 43.07
C ALA A 168 -49.83 -38.45 44.51
N ASN A 169 -49.83 -37.13 44.73
CA ASN A 169 -49.93 -36.49 46.05
C ASN A 169 -48.82 -36.94 47.03
N ILE A 170 -47.66 -37.31 46.50
CA ILE A 170 -46.48 -37.73 47.28
C ILE A 170 -45.60 -36.50 47.47
N SER A 171 -45.14 -36.25 48.70
CA SER A 171 -44.17 -35.19 48.98
C SER A 171 -42.94 -35.36 48.07
N ASN A 172 -42.48 -34.26 47.46
CA ASN A 172 -41.40 -34.19 46.46
C ASN A 172 -40.00 -34.52 47.03
N ASN A 173 -39.88 -35.58 47.84
CA ASN A 173 -38.66 -36.00 48.51
C ASN A 173 -38.11 -37.26 47.85
N TYR A 174 -37.64 -37.12 46.60
CA TYR A 174 -36.99 -38.20 45.85
C TYR A 174 -35.58 -38.53 46.32
N GLY A 175 -35.07 -37.83 47.34
CA GLY A 175 -33.74 -38.07 47.90
C GLY A 175 -33.51 -39.49 48.42
N ASN A 176 -34.57 -40.28 48.60
CA ASN A 176 -34.52 -41.64 49.13
C ASN A 176 -34.65 -42.75 48.07
N ASN A 177 -34.91 -42.44 46.79
CA ASN A 177 -34.97 -43.47 45.75
C ASN A 177 -33.58 -43.69 45.13
N VAL A 178 -32.94 -44.80 45.50
CA VAL A 178 -31.56 -45.15 45.12
C VAL A 178 -31.36 -45.11 43.60
N ALA A 179 -32.30 -45.62 42.81
CA ALA A 179 -32.17 -45.64 41.35
C ALA A 179 -32.20 -44.23 40.71
N LEU A 180 -33.03 -43.32 41.23
CA LEU A 180 -33.09 -41.93 40.77
C LEU A 180 -31.86 -41.13 41.22
N GLN A 181 -31.36 -41.42 42.42
CA GLN A 181 -30.13 -40.82 42.93
C GLN A 181 -28.90 -41.28 42.14
N ASP A 182 -28.86 -42.55 41.73
CA ASP A 182 -27.78 -43.11 40.92
C ASP A 182 -27.79 -42.55 39.49
N ILE A 183 -28.97 -42.37 38.87
CA ILE A 183 -29.10 -41.69 37.56
C ILE A 183 -28.65 -40.23 37.67
N ARG A 184 -29.06 -39.50 38.71
CA ARG A 184 -28.62 -38.11 38.92
C ARG A 184 -27.12 -38.02 39.15
N LYS A 185 -26.54 -38.91 39.96
CA LYS A 185 -25.08 -38.97 40.16
C LYS A 185 -24.35 -39.31 38.87
N TYR A 186 -24.87 -40.21 38.06
CA TYR A 186 -24.30 -40.54 36.76
C TYR A 186 -24.31 -39.33 35.82
N CYS A 187 -25.46 -38.65 35.65
CA CYS A 187 -25.56 -37.45 34.83
C CYS A 187 -24.68 -36.30 35.36
N GLN A 188 -24.60 -36.11 36.68
CA GLN A 188 -23.71 -35.12 37.29
C GLN A 188 -22.24 -35.47 37.06
N SER A 189 -21.85 -36.73 37.27
CA SER A 189 -20.48 -37.19 37.02
C SER A 189 -20.07 -37.04 35.56
N GLN A 190 -21.02 -37.21 34.63
CA GLN A 190 -20.79 -36.99 33.21
C GLN A 190 -20.62 -35.50 32.90
N ALA A 191 -21.46 -34.63 33.48
CA ALA A 191 -21.32 -33.18 33.33
C ALA A 191 -19.97 -32.67 33.91
N ASP A 192 -19.57 -33.15 35.09
CA ASP A 192 -18.31 -32.77 35.73
C ASP A 192 -17.09 -33.27 34.94
N PHE A 193 -17.16 -34.48 34.38
CA PHE A 193 -16.13 -35.03 33.50
C PHE A 193 -15.97 -34.19 32.22
N LEU A 194 -17.08 -33.82 31.57
CA LEU A 194 -17.05 -32.99 30.36
C LEU A 194 -16.54 -31.57 30.67
N LYS A 195 -16.88 -31.01 31.83
CA LYS A 195 -16.38 -29.70 32.28
C LYS A 195 -14.87 -29.71 32.53
N THR A 196 -14.36 -30.79 33.13
CA THR A 196 -12.91 -30.98 33.30
C THR A 196 -12.20 -31.04 31.94
N LYS A 197 -12.82 -31.68 30.93
CA LYS A 197 -12.29 -31.70 29.57
C LYS A 197 -12.36 -30.35 28.87
N GLU A 198 -13.43 -29.59 29.07
CA GLU A 198 -13.55 -28.21 28.59
C GLU A 198 -12.41 -27.33 29.14
N ASP A 199 -12.15 -27.42 30.45
CA ASP A 199 -11.06 -26.67 31.09
C ASP A 199 -9.67 -27.07 30.55
N GLU A 200 -9.42 -28.37 30.32
CA GLU A 200 -8.19 -28.86 29.69
C GLU A 200 -8.02 -28.28 28.27
N TYR A 201 -9.09 -28.28 27.45
CA TYR A 201 -9.04 -27.69 26.11
C TYR A 201 -8.86 -26.18 26.13
N SER A 202 -9.49 -25.49 27.08
CA SER A 202 -9.32 -24.04 27.29
C SER A 202 -7.88 -23.68 27.67
N CYS A 203 -7.26 -24.45 28.56
CA CYS A 203 -5.85 -24.30 28.90
C CYS A 203 -4.95 -24.53 27.67
N ARG A 204 -5.20 -25.60 26.92
CA ARG A 204 -4.42 -25.91 25.70
C ARG A 204 -4.59 -24.85 24.61
N LEU A 205 -5.78 -24.25 24.49
CA LEU A 205 -6.06 -23.15 23.58
C LEU A 205 -5.22 -21.91 23.92
N ASN A 206 -5.08 -21.59 25.21
CA ASN A 206 -4.28 -20.47 25.67
C ASN A 206 -2.77 -20.71 25.45
N GLU A 207 -2.28 -21.93 25.67
CA GLU A 207 -0.90 -22.30 25.32
C GLU A 207 -0.63 -22.13 23.82
N LEU A 208 -1.53 -22.62 22.97
CA LEU A 208 -1.42 -22.48 21.51
C LEU A 208 -1.45 -21.02 21.06
N LYS A 209 -2.28 -20.17 21.68
CA LYS A 209 -2.29 -18.72 21.42
C LYS A 209 -0.95 -18.08 21.78
N GLN A 210 -0.36 -18.47 22.91
CA GLN A 210 0.95 -17.96 23.32
C GLN A 210 2.04 -18.40 22.35
N GLU A 211 2.05 -19.66 21.94
CA GLU A 211 3.02 -20.18 20.95
C GLU A 211 2.87 -19.51 19.58
N ILE A 212 1.64 -19.21 19.13
CA ILE A 212 1.40 -18.42 17.90
C ILE A 212 2.01 -17.03 18.03
N SER A 213 1.76 -16.34 19.15
CA SER A 213 2.32 -15.01 19.41
C SER A 213 3.85 -15.02 19.39
N ASP A 214 4.49 -16.02 20.00
CA ASP A 214 5.95 -16.13 20.03
C ASP A 214 6.55 -16.35 18.63
N VAL A 215 5.88 -17.14 17.78
CA VAL A 215 6.28 -17.36 16.37
C VAL A 215 6.10 -16.08 15.55
N GLU A 216 5.01 -15.34 15.74
CA GLU A 216 4.80 -14.05 15.06
C GLU A 216 5.86 -13.01 15.43
N ILE A 217 6.29 -12.96 16.69
CA ILE A 217 7.36 -12.06 17.13
C ILE A 217 8.68 -12.42 16.45
N LYS A 218 9.04 -13.71 16.39
CA LYS A 218 10.25 -14.19 15.69
C LYS A 218 10.19 -13.90 14.20
N LYS A 219 9.05 -14.14 13.56
CA LYS A 219 8.85 -13.80 12.14
C LYS A 219 9.12 -12.32 11.88
N LYS A 220 8.55 -11.43 12.70
CA LYS A 220 8.76 -9.98 12.58
C LYS A 220 10.20 -9.55 12.83
N SER A 221 10.96 -10.22 13.69
CA SER A 221 12.39 -9.91 13.87
C SER A 221 13.20 -10.31 12.64
N GLU A 222 12.93 -11.48 12.06
CA GLU A 222 13.67 -11.93 10.86
C GLU A 222 13.30 -11.14 9.60
N GLU A 223 12.05 -10.72 9.45
CA GLU A 223 11.63 -9.81 8.37
C GLU A 223 12.39 -8.47 8.43
N ARG A 224 12.62 -7.93 9.64
CA ARG A 224 13.43 -6.72 9.81
C ARG A 224 14.89 -6.95 9.45
N ASN A 225 15.48 -8.06 9.90
CA ASN A 225 16.85 -8.44 9.54
C ASN A 225 17.04 -8.56 8.03
N MET A 226 16.07 -9.17 7.33
CA MET A 226 16.07 -9.30 5.87
C MET A 226 16.02 -7.94 5.18
N SER A 227 15.22 -6.99 5.69
CA SER A 227 15.16 -5.64 5.15
C SER A 227 16.51 -4.93 5.23
N VAL A 228 17.20 -5.02 6.38
CA VAL A 228 18.51 -4.40 6.59
C VAL A 228 19.56 -5.01 5.66
N LEU A 229 19.58 -6.34 5.51
CA LEU A 229 20.51 -7.03 4.60
C LEU A 229 20.26 -6.66 3.13
N LYS A 230 19.00 -6.51 2.71
CA LYS A 230 18.66 -6.04 1.35
C LYS A 230 19.19 -4.63 1.08
N GLU A 231 19.06 -3.73 2.05
CA GLU A 231 19.58 -2.36 1.95
C GLU A 231 21.12 -2.35 1.85
N GLN A 232 21.81 -3.16 2.66
CA GLN A 232 23.27 -3.30 2.60
C GLN A 232 23.75 -3.82 1.24
N ILE A 233 23.08 -4.85 0.68
CA ILE A 233 23.42 -5.39 -0.64
C ILE A 233 23.26 -4.32 -1.74
N GLU A 234 22.20 -3.50 -1.68
CA GLU A 234 21.96 -2.48 -2.71
C GLU A 234 22.98 -1.33 -2.62
N ASN A 235 23.35 -0.92 -1.41
CA ASN A 235 24.43 0.05 -1.19
C ASN A 235 25.76 -0.48 -1.76
N CYS A 236 26.15 -1.71 -1.43
CA CYS A 236 27.39 -2.33 -1.95
C CYS A 236 27.40 -2.41 -3.48
N LYS A 237 26.29 -2.77 -4.13
CA LYS A 237 26.19 -2.77 -5.60
C LYS A 237 26.38 -1.38 -6.20
N SER A 238 25.84 -0.35 -5.56
CA SER A 238 25.97 1.03 -6.03
C SER A 238 27.41 1.53 -5.95
N GLU A 239 28.16 1.10 -4.93
CA GLU A 239 29.58 1.42 -4.78
C GLU A 239 30.43 0.70 -5.83
N ILE A 240 30.18 -0.58 -6.10
CA ILE A 240 30.85 -1.35 -7.15
C ILE A 240 30.71 -0.64 -8.51
N LYS A 241 29.49 -0.27 -8.91
CA LYS A 241 29.26 0.43 -10.19
C LYS A 241 30.04 1.74 -10.32
N LYS A 242 30.11 2.52 -9.24
CA LYS A 242 30.86 3.79 -9.22
C LYS A 242 32.36 3.54 -9.43
N ILE A 243 32.90 2.51 -8.77
CA ILE A 243 34.32 2.14 -8.90
C ILE A 243 34.61 1.64 -10.33
N GLU A 244 33.74 0.79 -10.90
CA GLU A 244 33.88 0.29 -12.27
C GLU A 244 33.87 1.43 -13.32
N GLU A 245 32.95 2.40 -13.20
CA GLU A 245 32.87 3.55 -14.09
C GLU A 245 34.13 4.44 -14.01
N GLN A 246 34.65 4.67 -12.81
CA GLN A 246 35.88 5.43 -12.60
C GLN A 246 37.11 4.71 -13.19
N LEU A 247 37.17 3.39 -13.06
CA LEU A 247 38.25 2.58 -13.62
C LEU A 247 38.27 2.64 -15.16
N LEU A 248 37.11 2.54 -15.79
CA LEU A 248 36.98 2.57 -17.25
C LEU A 248 37.40 3.92 -17.84
N GLN A 249 37.02 5.03 -17.19
CA GLN A 249 37.41 6.39 -17.60
C GLN A 249 38.92 6.63 -17.44
N SER A 250 39.53 6.09 -16.37
CA SER A 250 40.97 6.19 -16.19
C SER A 250 41.74 5.40 -17.25
N LYS A 251 41.25 4.22 -17.62
CA LYS A 251 41.90 3.35 -18.61
C LYS A 251 41.92 3.97 -20.00
N THR A 252 40.77 4.52 -20.44
CA THR A 252 40.67 5.22 -21.73
C THR A 252 41.59 6.44 -21.81
N ALA A 253 41.72 7.21 -20.72
CA ALA A 253 42.62 8.36 -20.68
C ALA A 253 44.11 7.97 -20.78
N VAL A 254 44.50 6.78 -20.30
CA VAL A 254 45.87 6.27 -20.39
C VAL A 254 46.19 5.77 -21.80
N ASP A 255 45.28 5.01 -22.41
CA ASP A 255 45.44 4.47 -23.77
C ASP A 255 45.60 5.61 -24.81
N GLU A 256 44.88 6.72 -24.64
CA GLU A 256 45.00 7.91 -25.50
C GLU A 256 46.36 8.63 -25.35
N LEU A 257 46.94 8.64 -24.14
CA LEU A 257 48.24 9.25 -23.88
C LEU A 257 49.39 8.46 -24.51
N ASP A 258 49.32 7.13 -24.48
CA ASP A 258 50.35 6.27 -25.08
C ASP A 258 50.36 6.38 -26.61
N ALA A 259 49.18 6.47 -27.24
CA ALA A 259 49.06 6.67 -28.68
C ALA A 259 49.67 8.01 -29.15
N LEU A 260 49.41 9.10 -28.41
CA LEU A 260 49.97 10.43 -28.71
C LEU A 260 51.50 10.50 -28.50
N ALA A 261 52.04 9.72 -27.56
CA ALA A 261 53.49 9.67 -27.30
C ALA A 261 54.27 9.01 -28.46
N GLU A 262 53.73 7.95 -29.06
CA GLU A 262 54.33 7.28 -30.23
C GLU A 262 54.29 8.17 -31.49
N GLU A 263 53.19 8.89 -31.74
CA GLU A 263 53.12 9.86 -32.84
C GLU A 263 54.17 10.98 -32.71
N LEU A 264 54.39 11.49 -31.50
CA LEU A 264 55.34 12.56 -31.24
C LEU A 264 56.79 12.13 -31.54
N LYS A 265 57.11 10.86 -31.26
CA LYS A 265 58.44 10.28 -31.54
C LYS A 265 58.70 10.17 -33.03
N LEU A 266 57.73 9.66 -33.80
CA LEU A 266 57.83 9.51 -35.26
C LEU A 266 57.99 10.87 -35.98
N VAL A 267 57.27 11.90 -35.53
CA VAL A 267 57.35 13.24 -36.14
C VAL A 267 58.71 13.90 -35.87
N ASN A 268 59.29 13.72 -34.68
CA ASN A 268 60.61 14.26 -34.35
C ASN A 268 61.74 13.61 -35.17
N GLU A 269 61.70 12.28 -35.36
CA GLU A 269 62.69 11.56 -36.16
C GLU A 269 62.67 12.00 -37.66
N GLN A 270 61.48 12.32 -38.18
CA GLN A 270 61.33 12.85 -39.55
C GLN A 270 61.87 14.28 -39.71
N ILE A 271 61.72 15.13 -38.68
CA ILE A 271 62.24 16.50 -38.68
C ILE A 271 63.78 16.51 -38.65
N GLU A 272 64.42 15.59 -37.89
CA GLU A 272 65.87 15.49 -37.81
C GLU A 272 66.53 15.02 -39.11
N MET A 273 65.93 14.03 -39.79
CA MET A 273 66.48 13.53 -41.07
C MET A 273 66.46 14.57 -42.19
N LYS A 274 65.44 15.44 -42.23
CA LYS A 274 65.29 16.41 -43.33
C LYS A 274 66.05 17.73 -43.13
N ASN A 275 66.50 18.03 -41.92
CA ASN A 275 67.29 19.23 -41.61
C ASN A 275 68.77 19.16 -42.07
N GLN A 276 69.24 18.05 -42.67
CA GLN A 276 70.63 17.88 -43.11
C GLN A 276 70.93 18.31 -44.56
N PHE A 277 69.93 18.73 -45.33
CA PHE A 277 70.13 19.20 -46.71
C PHE A 277 69.67 20.65 -46.81
N ILE A 278 70.60 21.61 -46.90
CA ILE A 278 70.54 22.84 -47.73
C ILE A 278 71.65 23.82 -47.29
N SER A 279 72.47 24.27 -48.25
CA SER A 279 73.21 25.53 -48.13
C SER A 279 73.24 26.30 -49.46
N ALA A 280 72.70 27.53 -49.37
CA ALA A 280 73.08 28.80 -50.02
C ALA A 280 73.22 28.95 -51.56
N SER A 281 72.17 29.52 -52.17
CA SER A 281 72.11 30.94 -52.61
C SER A 281 71.85 31.25 -54.10
N ARG A 282 70.85 32.16 -54.30
CA ARG A 282 70.68 33.18 -55.36
C ARG A 282 70.37 32.66 -56.79
N MET A 283 69.41 33.16 -57.57
CA MET A 283 68.61 34.40 -57.68
C MET A 283 67.27 34.04 -58.35
N LYS A 284 66.37 34.97 -58.59
CA LYS A 284 65.24 35.41 -57.76
C LYS A 284 64.15 35.98 -58.68
N ASP A 285 64.45 36.34 -59.93
CA ASP A 285 63.57 37.27 -60.65
C ASP A 285 62.95 36.73 -61.95
N GLU A 286 63.07 35.43 -62.29
CA GLU A 286 62.41 34.84 -63.48
C GLU A 286 61.26 33.85 -63.15
N ILE A 287 60.94 33.66 -61.86
CA ILE A 287 59.90 32.74 -61.37
C ILE A 287 58.49 33.38 -61.38
N GLU A 288 58.39 34.71 -61.51
CA GLU A 288 57.14 35.45 -61.35
C GLU A 288 56.14 35.36 -62.53
N GLU A 289 56.52 34.80 -63.68
CA GLU A 289 55.62 34.65 -64.84
C GLU A 289 54.99 33.26 -64.98
N LEU A 290 55.70 32.19 -64.61
CA LEU A 290 55.17 30.81 -64.68
C LEU A 290 54.34 30.39 -63.46
N ALA A 291 54.51 31.07 -62.31
CA ALA A 291 53.71 30.84 -61.10
C ALA A 291 52.23 31.23 -61.28
N ARG A 292 51.93 32.27 -62.07
CA ARG A 292 50.57 32.82 -62.24
C ARG A 292 49.60 31.89 -62.98
N PHE A 293 50.08 31.03 -63.86
CA PHE A 293 49.23 30.09 -64.60
C PHE A 293 48.88 28.84 -63.78
N SER A 294 49.85 28.31 -63.03
CA SER A 294 49.68 27.16 -62.14
C SER A 294 48.76 27.48 -60.94
N GLU A 295 48.88 28.67 -60.38
CA GLU A 295 48.11 29.12 -59.20
C GLU A 295 46.61 29.33 -59.52
N CYS A 296 46.27 29.71 -60.76
CA CYS A 296 44.89 29.87 -61.21
C CYS A 296 44.14 28.52 -61.28
N LYS A 297 44.76 27.48 -61.84
CA LYS A 297 44.14 26.15 -61.94
C LYS A 297 44.12 25.38 -60.61
N HIS A 298 45.10 25.61 -59.73
CA HIS A 298 45.04 25.13 -58.34
C HIS A 298 43.92 25.81 -57.54
N SER A 299 43.66 27.10 -57.77
CA SER A 299 42.53 27.80 -57.13
C SER A 299 41.18 27.22 -57.57
N GLU A 300 41.02 26.84 -58.85
CA GLU A 300 39.80 26.24 -59.39
C GLU A 300 39.52 24.85 -58.77
N ILE A 301 40.54 24.00 -58.66
CA ILE A 301 40.42 22.68 -58.01
C ILE A 301 40.14 22.80 -56.50
N ASN A 302 40.76 23.77 -55.81
CA ASN A 302 40.52 24.00 -54.40
C ASN A 302 39.09 24.52 -54.14
N ASP A 303 38.56 25.37 -55.00
CA ASP A 303 37.18 25.85 -54.88
C ASP A 303 36.18 24.71 -55.10
N LEU A 304 36.39 23.87 -56.12
CA LEU A 304 35.56 22.68 -56.37
C LEU A 304 35.63 21.65 -55.22
N ASN A 305 36.80 21.43 -54.62
CA ASN A 305 36.93 20.56 -53.44
C ASN A 305 36.22 21.13 -52.21
N ASN A 306 36.26 22.45 -52.01
CA ASN A 306 35.52 23.12 -50.94
C ASN A 306 34.00 23.01 -51.16
N GLN A 307 33.55 23.14 -52.41
CA GLN A 307 32.15 22.90 -52.78
C GLN A 307 31.75 21.44 -52.56
N LEU A 308 32.60 20.47 -52.90
CA LEU A 308 32.34 19.04 -52.63
C LEU A 308 32.27 18.72 -51.13
N LYS A 309 33.15 19.31 -50.31
CA LYS A 309 33.12 19.15 -48.84
C LYS A 309 31.82 19.70 -48.26
N LYS A 310 31.38 20.88 -48.71
CA LYS A 310 30.08 21.46 -48.34
C LYS A 310 28.92 20.56 -48.79
N ALA A 311 29.00 19.94 -49.98
CA ALA A 311 27.97 19.05 -50.51
C ALA A 311 27.80 17.79 -49.66
N LYS A 312 28.91 17.18 -49.23
CA LYS A 312 28.89 16.01 -48.36
C LYS A 312 28.35 16.34 -46.97
N GLN A 313 28.69 17.51 -46.42
CA GLN A 313 28.13 18.00 -45.16
C GLN A 313 26.63 18.27 -45.27
N HIS A 314 26.19 18.86 -46.38
CA HIS A 314 24.77 19.07 -46.71
C HIS A 314 24.00 17.76 -46.77
N SER A 315 24.51 16.76 -47.52
CA SER A 315 23.88 15.45 -47.64
C SER A 315 23.79 14.69 -46.31
N ALA A 316 24.82 14.77 -45.47
CA ALA A 316 24.78 14.18 -44.13
C ALA A 316 23.73 14.88 -43.23
N ALA A 317 23.62 16.21 -43.33
CA ALA A 317 22.63 17.00 -42.62
C ALA A 317 21.19 16.72 -43.09
N GLU A 318 20.97 16.50 -44.39
CA GLU A 318 19.69 16.06 -44.96
C GLU A 318 19.30 14.65 -44.47
N MET A 319 20.24 13.71 -44.43
CA MET A 319 19.97 12.35 -43.93
C MET A 319 19.59 12.37 -42.43
N GLN A 320 20.23 13.21 -41.62
CA GLN A 320 19.86 13.40 -40.21
C GLN A 320 18.47 14.03 -40.06
N LEU A 321 18.15 15.02 -40.89
CA LEU A 321 16.83 15.64 -40.92
C LEU A 321 15.73 14.60 -41.26
N ASP A 322 15.96 13.78 -42.27
CA ASP A 322 15.04 12.70 -42.66
C ASP A 322 14.86 11.64 -41.58
N MET A 323 15.92 11.34 -40.84
CA MET A 323 15.86 10.44 -39.68
C MET A 323 14.97 11.02 -38.58
N TRP A 324 15.17 12.29 -38.20
CA TRP A 324 14.34 12.96 -37.19
C TRP A 324 12.88 13.10 -37.64
N LYS A 325 12.60 13.36 -38.93
CA LYS A 325 11.25 13.37 -39.50
C LYS A 325 10.57 12.00 -39.39
N ARG A 326 11.27 10.92 -39.70
CA ARG A 326 10.76 9.54 -39.54
C ARG A 326 10.51 9.18 -38.08
N GLU A 327 11.39 9.60 -37.18
CA GLU A 327 11.25 9.38 -35.74
C GLU A 327 10.02 10.12 -35.18
N LYS A 328 9.84 11.39 -35.55
CA LYS A 328 8.63 12.18 -35.25
C LYS A 328 7.35 11.48 -35.73
N ALA A 329 7.33 11.01 -36.98
CA ALA A 329 6.16 10.32 -37.54
C ALA A 329 5.84 9.01 -36.79
N THR A 330 6.86 8.28 -36.37
CA THR A 330 6.70 7.04 -35.59
C THR A 330 6.12 7.32 -34.21
N LYS A 331 6.61 8.37 -33.53
CA LYS A 331 6.11 8.78 -32.21
C LYS A 331 4.68 9.30 -32.25
N LEU A 332 4.31 10.06 -33.28
CA LEU A 332 2.94 10.52 -33.47
C LEU A 332 1.96 9.37 -33.72
N LYS A 333 2.35 8.37 -34.53
CA LYS A 333 1.52 7.16 -34.71
C LYS A 333 1.32 6.40 -33.38
N ALA A 334 2.36 6.27 -32.57
CA ALA A 334 2.23 5.64 -31.25
C ALA A 334 1.31 6.44 -30.30
N VAL A 335 1.30 7.77 -30.41
CA VAL A 335 0.33 8.62 -29.69
C VAL A 335 -1.10 8.37 -30.17
N GLU A 336 -1.33 8.32 -31.49
CA GLU A 336 -2.65 8.04 -32.07
C GLU A 336 -3.18 6.67 -31.62
N GLU A 337 -2.37 5.61 -31.68
CA GLU A 337 -2.74 4.27 -31.24
C GLU A 337 -3.13 4.21 -29.75
N LEU A 338 -2.37 4.90 -28.89
CA LEU A 338 -2.67 4.97 -27.45
C LEU A 338 -3.92 5.80 -27.15
N MET A 339 -4.17 6.86 -27.91
CA MET A 339 -5.37 7.68 -27.79
C MET A 339 -6.63 6.95 -28.27
N GLU A 340 -6.54 6.21 -29.38
CA GLU A 340 -7.64 5.39 -29.92
C GLU A 340 -8.02 4.24 -28.97
N LYS A 341 -7.01 3.58 -28.38
CA LYS A 341 -7.20 2.52 -27.37
C LYS A 341 -8.12 2.95 -26.22
N HIS A 342 -8.03 4.22 -25.79
CA HIS A 342 -8.77 4.77 -24.65
C HIS A 342 -9.88 5.75 -25.04
N GLU A 343 -10.22 5.83 -26.33
CA GLU A 343 -11.11 6.84 -26.89
C GLU A 343 -12.46 6.93 -26.16
N LYS A 344 -13.07 5.78 -25.83
CA LYS A 344 -14.38 5.73 -25.15
C LYS A 344 -14.33 6.41 -23.78
N PHE A 345 -13.30 6.14 -22.99
CA PHE A 345 -13.13 6.69 -21.66
C PHE A 345 -12.78 8.19 -21.74
N LEU A 346 -11.85 8.53 -22.63
CA LEU A 346 -11.43 9.92 -22.86
C LEU A 346 -12.58 10.79 -23.37
N ASN A 347 -13.41 10.28 -24.28
CA ASN A 347 -14.59 11.00 -24.78
C ASN A 347 -15.69 11.14 -23.73
N MET A 348 -15.79 10.22 -22.77
CA MET A 348 -16.79 10.28 -21.71
C MET A 348 -16.41 11.28 -20.62
N HIS A 349 -15.12 11.38 -20.27
CA HIS A 349 -14.65 12.17 -19.12
C HIS A 349 -13.86 13.45 -19.49
N PHE A 350 -13.27 13.52 -20.69
CA PHE A 350 -12.30 14.56 -21.09
C PHE A 350 -12.54 15.15 -22.49
N LYS A 351 -13.79 15.16 -22.95
CA LYS A 351 -14.24 15.49 -24.33
C LYS A 351 -13.72 16.80 -24.94
N HIS A 352 -13.15 17.70 -24.14
CA HIS A 352 -12.61 19.01 -24.54
C HIS A 352 -11.23 19.33 -23.98
N THR A 353 -10.52 18.35 -23.43
CA THR A 353 -9.20 18.59 -22.81
C THR A 353 -8.11 18.49 -23.87
N PRO A 354 -7.29 19.55 -24.07
CA PRO A 354 -6.12 19.46 -24.93
C PRO A 354 -5.18 18.34 -24.47
N ASN A 355 -4.59 17.59 -25.42
CA ASN A 355 -3.72 16.44 -25.11
C ASN A 355 -2.58 16.78 -24.14
N GLU A 356 -2.15 18.03 -24.15
CA GLU A 356 -1.04 18.58 -23.34
C GLU A 356 -1.42 18.78 -21.88
N LEU A 357 -2.71 18.97 -21.60
CA LEU A 357 -3.26 19.08 -20.25
C LEU A 357 -3.87 17.77 -19.77
N LEU A 358 -4.07 16.81 -20.68
CA LEU A 358 -4.74 15.54 -20.42
C LEU A 358 -4.07 14.75 -19.30
N CYS A 359 -2.74 14.72 -19.25
CA CYS A 359 -2.01 14.03 -18.19
C CYS A 359 -2.27 14.65 -16.81
N SER A 360 -2.32 15.99 -16.72
CA SER A 360 -2.59 16.70 -15.46
C SER A 360 -4.04 16.51 -15.00
N GLU A 361 -5.00 16.56 -15.92
CA GLU A 361 -6.42 16.35 -15.62
C GLU A 361 -6.71 14.89 -15.26
N MET A 362 -6.04 13.95 -15.91
CA MET A 362 -6.14 12.52 -15.59
C MET A 362 -5.59 12.23 -14.18
N ARG A 363 -4.47 12.85 -13.78
CA ARG A 363 -3.96 12.75 -12.40
C ARG A 363 -4.97 13.29 -11.38
N LYS A 364 -5.56 14.46 -11.64
CA LYS A 364 -6.60 15.03 -10.76
C LYS A 364 -7.83 14.13 -10.67
N TYR A 365 -8.23 13.51 -11.78
CA TYR A 365 -9.35 12.58 -11.81
C TYR A 365 -9.08 11.31 -11.00
N VAL A 366 -7.91 10.70 -11.17
CA VAL A 366 -7.47 9.53 -10.37
C VAL A 366 -7.44 9.89 -8.88
N GLU A 367 -6.84 11.02 -8.52
CA GLU A 367 -6.80 11.50 -7.13
C GLU A 367 -8.20 11.75 -6.57
N SER A 368 -9.09 12.40 -7.34
CA SER A 368 -10.47 12.62 -6.94
C SER A 368 -11.22 11.30 -6.67
N LYS A 369 -10.98 10.27 -7.49
CA LYS A 369 -11.58 8.95 -7.33
C LYS A 369 -10.99 8.19 -6.14
N HIS A 370 -9.70 8.36 -5.88
CA HIS A 370 -9.04 7.84 -4.68
C HIS A 370 -9.63 8.47 -3.39
N VAL A 371 -9.82 9.79 -3.38
CA VAL A 371 -10.47 10.51 -2.27
C VAL A 371 -11.94 10.08 -2.11
N GLU A 372 -12.66 9.83 -3.19
CA GLU A 372 -14.02 9.28 -3.13
C GLU A 372 -14.06 7.89 -2.49
N LEU A 373 -13.15 6.99 -2.89
CA LEU A 373 -13.00 5.65 -2.33
C LEU A 373 -12.68 5.66 -0.84
N THR A 374 -11.72 6.48 -0.42
CA THR A 374 -11.35 6.59 1.00
C THR A 374 -12.51 7.07 1.86
N LYS A 375 -13.31 8.03 1.37
CA LYS A 375 -14.53 8.47 2.04
C LYS A 375 -15.60 7.38 2.12
N LEU A 376 -15.84 6.66 1.03
CA LEU A 376 -16.80 5.55 1.01
C LEU A 376 -16.39 4.41 1.94
N ASN A 377 -15.11 4.08 2.00
CA ASN A 377 -14.60 3.06 2.93
C ASN A 377 -14.76 3.50 4.40
N ALA A 378 -14.47 4.76 4.72
CA ALA A 378 -14.72 5.30 6.07
C ALA A 378 -16.22 5.29 6.41
N GLU A 379 -17.10 5.66 5.47
CA GLU A 379 -18.55 5.57 5.63
C GLU A 379 -18.99 4.12 5.90
N MET A 380 -18.46 3.14 5.15
CA MET A 380 -18.73 1.71 5.37
C MET A 380 -18.29 1.25 6.78
N GLU A 381 -17.11 1.63 7.24
CA GLU A 381 -16.62 1.27 8.59
C GLU A 381 -17.55 1.84 9.68
N THR A 382 -17.96 3.10 9.56
CA THR A 382 -18.86 3.73 10.53
C THR A 382 -20.26 3.08 10.55
N LEU A 383 -20.80 2.74 9.38
CA LEU A 383 -22.08 2.06 9.26
C LEU A 383 -22.01 0.64 9.80
N ASN A 384 -20.94 -0.09 9.50
CA ASN A 384 -20.73 -1.44 10.01
C ASN A 384 -20.57 -1.45 11.54
N SER A 385 -19.80 -0.51 12.10
CA SER A 385 -19.69 -0.33 13.56
C SER A 385 -21.05 0.01 14.19
N THR A 386 -21.86 0.84 13.53
CA THR A 386 -23.23 1.15 13.99
C THR A 386 -24.11 -0.09 14.00
N VAL A 387 -24.06 -0.93 12.97
CA VAL A 387 -24.81 -2.19 12.90
C VAL A 387 -24.38 -3.15 14.01
N GLN A 388 -23.08 -3.29 14.26
CA GLN A 388 -22.54 -4.13 15.33
C GLN A 388 -22.99 -3.65 16.70
N ASN A 389 -22.81 -2.37 17.02
CA ASN A 389 -23.23 -1.78 18.31
C ASN A 389 -24.74 -1.94 18.52
N CYS A 390 -25.58 -1.66 17.51
CA CYS A 390 -27.02 -1.89 17.62
C CYS A 390 -27.35 -3.37 17.86
N THR A 391 -26.60 -4.31 17.28
CA THR A 391 -26.80 -5.75 17.47
C THR A 391 -26.44 -6.18 18.88
N GLU A 392 -25.33 -5.68 19.43
CA GLU A 392 -24.94 -5.92 20.83
C GLU A 392 -25.97 -5.36 21.80
N GLN A 393 -26.42 -4.11 21.59
CA GLN A 393 -27.45 -3.49 22.42
C GLN A 393 -28.79 -4.23 22.34
N LEU A 394 -29.16 -4.76 21.17
CA LEU A 394 -30.36 -5.58 21.02
C LEU A 394 -30.27 -6.88 21.83
N ASN A 395 -29.13 -7.57 21.78
CA ASN A 395 -28.95 -8.80 22.56
C ASN A 395 -29.05 -8.54 24.06
N LEU A 396 -28.41 -7.47 24.56
CA LEU A 396 -28.51 -7.08 25.96
C LEU A 396 -29.95 -6.71 26.35
N ASN A 397 -30.66 -5.98 25.50
CA ASN A 397 -32.05 -5.59 25.75
C ASN A 397 -32.98 -6.83 25.74
N ASP A 398 -32.78 -7.77 24.81
CA ASP A 398 -33.51 -9.04 24.75
C ASP A 398 -33.30 -9.88 26.03
N GLU A 399 -32.07 -9.94 26.54
CA GLU A 399 -31.76 -10.59 27.82
C GLU A 399 -32.46 -9.91 29.00
N MET A 400 -32.43 -8.56 29.05
CA MET A 400 -33.11 -7.79 30.09
C MET A 400 -34.63 -7.99 30.07
N ILE A 401 -35.26 -7.95 28.89
CA ILE A 401 -36.70 -8.20 28.74
C ILE A 401 -37.03 -9.61 29.25
N LYS A 402 -36.23 -10.61 28.87
CA LYS A 402 -36.43 -12.00 29.31
C LYS A 402 -36.31 -12.15 30.82
N GLU A 403 -35.28 -11.55 31.43
CA GLU A 403 -35.10 -11.55 32.89
C GLU A 403 -36.29 -10.90 33.60
N LYS A 404 -36.69 -9.70 33.17
CA LYS A 404 -37.79 -8.95 33.80
C LYS A 404 -39.15 -9.60 33.60
N THR A 405 -39.36 -10.29 32.48
CA THR A 405 -40.57 -11.08 32.22
C THR A 405 -40.62 -12.31 33.14
N ASN A 406 -39.48 -12.98 33.36
CA ASN A 406 -39.40 -14.11 34.30
C ASN A 406 -39.62 -13.66 35.76
N ASP A 407 -39.04 -12.52 36.15
CA ASP A 407 -39.29 -11.88 37.45
C ASP A 407 -40.78 -11.62 37.64
N LEU A 408 -41.41 -11.00 36.63
CA LEU A 408 -42.83 -10.69 36.63
C LEU A 408 -43.69 -11.96 36.82
N GLU A 409 -43.43 -13.01 36.04
CA GLU A 409 -44.17 -14.28 36.15
C GLU A 409 -44.00 -14.91 37.54
N THR A 410 -42.78 -14.87 38.08
CA THR A 410 -42.47 -15.40 39.41
C THR A 410 -43.18 -14.64 40.52
N TYR A 411 -43.19 -13.31 40.46
CA TYR A 411 -43.88 -12.48 41.45
C TYR A 411 -45.39 -12.59 41.32
N ASN A 412 -45.94 -12.61 40.10
CA ASN A 412 -47.36 -12.83 39.86
C ASN A 412 -47.83 -14.18 40.41
N LYS A 413 -47.08 -15.27 40.24
CA LYS A 413 -47.39 -16.57 40.86
C LYS A 413 -47.46 -16.50 42.40
N LYS A 414 -46.55 -15.77 43.04
CA LYS A 414 -46.54 -15.58 44.51
C LYS A 414 -47.75 -14.79 44.99
N ILE A 415 -48.15 -13.75 44.26
CA ILE A 415 -49.30 -12.91 44.62
C ILE A 415 -50.62 -13.67 44.36
N ALA A 416 -50.72 -14.38 43.23
CA ALA A 416 -51.89 -15.22 42.90
C ALA A 416 -52.18 -16.26 43.98
N ALA A 417 -51.14 -16.90 44.52
CA ALA A 417 -51.27 -17.89 45.59
C ALA A 417 -51.91 -17.31 46.87
N ALA A 418 -51.79 -16.00 47.12
CA ALA A 418 -52.40 -15.31 48.25
C ALA A 418 -53.77 -14.66 47.92
N CYS A 419 -54.05 -14.41 46.64
CA CYS A 419 -55.22 -13.67 46.15
C CYS A 419 -56.23 -14.55 45.38
N ASP A 420 -56.47 -15.77 45.84
CA ASP A 420 -57.47 -16.71 45.26
C ASP A 420 -57.30 -16.93 43.73
N GLY A 421 -56.06 -16.82 43.23
CA GLY A 421 -55.70 -17.11 41.84
C GLY A 421 -55.50 -15.90 40.92
N ASP A 422 -55.95 -14.69 41.27
CA ASP A 422 -55.79 -13.48 40.44
C ASP A 422 -54.94 -12.40 41.13
N PRO A 423 -53.71 -12.12 40.64
CA PRO A 423 -52.85 -11.06 41.16
C PRO A 423 -53.48 -9.66 41.11
N SER A 424 -54.32 -9.39 40.11
CA SER A 424 -54.96 -8.09 39.87
C SER A 424 -55.96 -7.72 40.97
N SER A 425 -56.50 -8.74 41.63
CA SER A 425 -57.48 -8.61 42.71
C SER A 425 -56.86 -8.21 44.05
N TYR A 426 -55.52 -8.12 44.16
CA TYR A 426 -54.79 -7.89 45.42
C TYR A 426 -55.42 -6.80 46.31
N ASN A 427 -55.63 -5.59 45.76
CA ASN A 427 -56.19 -4.47 46.52
C ASN A 427 -57.62 -4.77 47.00
N SER A 428 -58.44 -5.44 46.18
CA SER A 428 -59.80 -5.82 46.54
C SER A 428 -59.85 -6.93 47.61
N VAL A 429 -58.95 -7.91 47.52
CA VAL A 429 -58.83 -8.99 48.50
C VAL A 429 -58.37 -8.42 49.85
N LEU A 430 -57.35 -7.55 49.86
CA LEU A 430 -56.87 -6.89 51.07
C LEU A 430 -57.97 -6.07 51.77
N LEU A 431 -58.77 -5.33 51.00
CA LEU A 431 -59.93 -4.60 51.54
C LEU A 431 -60.97 -5.55 52.12
N SER A 432 -61.36 -6.60 51.39
CA SER A 432 -62.38 -7.55 51.86
C SER A 432 -61.97 -8.29 53.14
N VAL A 433 -60.70 -8.68 53.26
CA VAL A 433 -60.15 -9.32 54.46
C VAL A 433 -60.14 -8.33 55.63
N THR A 434 -59.80 -7.07 55.39
CA THR A 434 -59.80 -6.01 56.41
C THR A 434 -61.23 -5.76 56.93
N GLU A 435 -62.21 -5.59 56.03
CA GLU A 435 -63.62 -5.44 56.41
C GLU A 435 -64.17 -6.67 57.16
N ASN A 436 -63.75 -7.88 56.77
CA ASN A 436 -64.14 -9.11 57.47
C ASN A 436 -63.56 -9.18 58.87
N ILE A 437 -62.31 -8.75 59.08
CA ILE A 437 -61.73 -8.65 60.42
C ILE A 437 -62.53 -7.67 61.28
N GLU A 438 -62.89 -6.49 60.75
CA GLU A 438 -63.70 -5.51 61.47
C GLU A 438 -65.07 -6.08 61.88
N LYS A 439 -65.76 -6.79 60.97
CA LYS A 439 -67.02 -7.47 61.26
C LYS A 439 -66.87 -8.52 62.36
N LEU A 440 -65.84 -9.37 62.27
CA LEU A 440 -65.57 -10.42 63.28
C LEU A 440 -65.17 -9.83 64.64
N GLN A 441 -64.43 -8.72 64.65
CA GLN A 441 -64.09 -8.00 65.88
C GLN A 441 -65.35 -7.41 66.55
N LEU A 442 -66.25 -6.83 65.76
CA LEU A 442 -67.54 -6.32 66.26
C LEU A 442 -68.41 -7.46 66.83
N GLU A 443 -68.51 -8.59 66.12
CA GLU A 443 -69.25 -9.77 66.61
C GLU A 443 -68.66 -10.34 67.90
N LYS A 444 -67.33 -10.42 67.99
CA LYS A 444 -66.63 -10.80 69.22
C LYS A 444 -66.95 -9.84 70.37
N GLY A 445 -66.94 -8.53 70.11
CA GLY A 445 -67.34 -7.51 71.08
C GLY A 445 -68.79 -7.68 71.55
N ASN A 446 -69.71 -7.96 70.62
CA ASN A 446 -71.12 -8.19 70.91
C ASN A 446 -71.34 -9.45 71.77
N ILE A 447 -70.63 -10.55 71.48
CA ILE A 447 -70.69 -11.78 72.28
C ILE A 447 -70.13 -11.56 73.68
N GLY A 448 -68.98 -10.89 73.79
CA GLY A 448 -68.39 -10.54 75.08
C GLY A 448 -69.32 -9.64 75.92
N GLY A 449 -69.91 -8.63 75.29
CA GLY A 449 -70.88 -7.73 75.91
C GLY A 449 -72.16 -8.44 76.36
N THR A 450 -72.74 -9.28 75.49
CA THR A 450 -73.94 -10.08 75.80
C THR A 450 -73.68 -11.07 76.92
N GLY A 451 -72.53 -11.77 76.88
CA GLY A 451 -72.12 -12.70 77.94
C GLY A 451 -71.92 -12.01 79.28
N PHE A 452 -71.34 -10.81 79.32
CA PHE A 452 -71.23 -10.01 80.54
C PHE A 452 -72.61 -9.58 81.07
N LEU A 453 -73.49 -9.13 80.18
CA LEU A 453 -74.84 -8.69 80.51
C LEU A 453 -75.68 -9.84 81.11
N TYR A 454 -75.69 -11.00 80.47
CA TYR A 454 -76.41 -12.18 80.95
C TYR A 454 -75.87 -12.67 82.30
N LYS A 455 -74.54 -12.70 82.49
CA LYS A 455 -73.95 -13.02 83.80
C LYS A 455 -74.38 -12.02 84.89
N LYS A 456 -74.55 -10.74 84.55
CA LYS A 456 -75.05 -9.71 85.48
C LYS A 456 -76.53 -9.90 85.79
N TYR A 457 -77.34 -10.23 84.79
CA TYR A 457 -78.77 -10.54 84.95
C TYR A 457 -79.01 -11.77 85.82
N VAL A 458 -78.28 -12.86 85.60
CA VAL A 458 -78.33 -14.06 86.46
C VAL A 458 -77.96 -13.72 87.91
N LYS A 459 -76.92 -12.92 88.14
CA LYS A 459 -76.55 -12.46 89.50
C LYS A 459 -77.64 -11.60 90.15
N TYR A 460 -78.36 -10.79 89.37
CA TYR A 460 -79.46 -9.94 89.85
C TYR A 460 -80.71 -10.77 90.18
N LEU A 461 -81.12 -11.68 89.29
CA LEU A 461 -82.26 -12.58 89.46
C LEU A 461 -82.12 -13.48 90.70
N LYS A 462 -80.90 -13.94 91.01
CA LYS A 462 -80.60 -14.69 92.25
C LYS A 462 -80.79 -13.88 93.54
N LYS A 463 -80.80 -12.54 93.46
CA LYS A 463 -80.96 -11.64 94.62
C LYS A 463 -82.35 -11.02 94.69
N ASN A 464 -82.99 -10.78 93.54
CA ASN A 464 -84.29 -10.12 93.42
C ASN A 464 -85.18 -10.91 92.44
N PRO A 465 -86.36 -11.41 92.84
CA PRO A 465 -87.26 -12.19 91.99
C PRO A 465 -88.11 -11.29 91.06
N CYS A 466 -87.46 -10.37 90.34
CA CYS A 466 -88.07 -9.47 89.36
C CYS A 466 -87.23 -9.38 88.08
N CYS A 467 -87.85 -9.04 86.96
CA CYS A 467 -87.17 -8.93 85.67
C CYS A 467 -86.06 -7.86 85.72
N PRO A 468 -84.80 -8.18 85.36
CA PRO A 468 -83.68 -7.23 85.43
C PRO A 468 -83.76 -6.09 84.40
N VAL A 469 -84.67 -6.17 83.42
CA VAL A 469 -84.83 -5.17 82.35
C VAL A 469 -86.03 -4.26 82.60
N CYS A 470 -87.18 -4.80 83.00
CA CYS A 470 -88.42 -4.04 83.17
C CYS A 470 -88.92 -3.96 84.63
N HIS A 471 -88.22 -4.57 85.58
CA HIS A 471 -88.51 -4.57 87.01
C HIS A 471 -89.89 -5.11 87.42
N ARG A 472 -90.54 -5.90 86.54
CA ARG A 472 -91.78 -6.62 86.88
C ARG A 472 -91.48 -7.86 87.71
N ASP A 473 -92.23 -8.07 88.79
CA ASP A 473 -92.10 -9.25 89.64
C ASP A 473 -92.52 -10.52 88.89
N PHE A 474 -91.82 -11.61 89.17
CA PHE A 474 -92.20 -12.91 88.64
C PHE A 474 -93.32 -13.53 89.49
N PRO A 475 -94.37 -14.10 88.87
CA PRO A 475 -95.52 -14.62 89.60
C PRO A 475 -95.23 -15.90 90.41
N SER A 476 -94.16 -16.63 90.09
CA SER A 476 -93.72 -17.79 90.86
C SER A 476 -92.18 -17.91 90.86
N PRO A 477 -91.59 -18.50 91.92
CA PRO A 477 -90.15 -18.77 91.98
C PRO A 477 -89.69 -19.77 90.91
N GLU A 478 -90.56 -20.70 90.49
CA GLU A 478 -90.26 -21.67 89.41
C GLU A 478 -89.97 -21.00 88.06
N ILE A 479 -90.63 -19.86 87.78
CA ILE A 479 -90.38 -19.07 86.56
C ILE A 479 -89.02 -18.37 86.65
N VAL A 480 -88.62 -17.92 87.84
CA VAL A 480 -87.29 -17.31 88.04
C VAL A 480 -86.19 -18.32 87.76
N ASP A 481 -86.33 -19.54 88.26
CA ASP A 481 -85.36 -20.62 88.03
C ASP A 481 -85.33 -21.04 86.55
N SER A 482 -86.48 -21.15 85.88
CA SER A 482 -86.55 -21.42 84.44
C SER A 482 -85.85 -20.34 83.59
N VAL A 483 -86.00 -19.06 83.93
CA VAL A 483 -85.33 -17.96 83.22
C VAL A 483 -83.82 -17.94 83.52
N ILE A 484 -83.42 -18.28 84.74
CA ILE A 484 -82.01 -18.45 85.10
C ILE A 484 -81.39 -19.60 84.31
N ASP A 485 -82.10 -20.71 84.13
CA ASP A 485 -81.62 -21.87 83.39
C ASP A 485 -81.47 -21.58 81.89
N GLU A 486 -82.44 -20.89 81.27
CA GLU A 486 -82.34 -20.45 79.86
C GLU A 486 -81.16 -19.46 79.64
N LEU A 487 -80.96 -18.53 80.59
CA LEU A 487 -79.81 -17.64 80.58
C LEU A 487 -78.49 -18.38 80.82
N ASN A 488 -78.46 -19.41 81.68
CA ASN A 488 -77.26 -20.22 81.92
C ASN A 488 -76.94 -21.13 80.73
N GLU A 489 -77.94 -21.70 80.06
CA GLU A 489 -77.77 -22.50 78.85
C GLU A 489 -77.17 -21.65 77.72
N THR A 490 -77.71 -20.44 77.52
CA THR A 490 -77.13 -19.48 76.57
C THR A 490 -75.72 -19.06 76.98
N ILE A 491 -75.46 -18.76 78.26
CA ILE A 491 -74.10 -18.47 78.76
C ILE A 491 -73.13 -19.64 78.56
N THR A 492 -73.59 -20.88 78.68
CA THR A 492 -72.74 -22.08 78.54
C THR A 492 -72.32 -22.30 77.09
N ASN A 493 -73.14 -21.87 76.12
CA ASN A 493 -72.85 -21.97 74.69
C ASN A 493 -72.01 -20.81 74.12
N LEU A 494 -71.96 -19.65 74.79
CA LEU A 494 -71.20 -18.48 74.34
C LEU A 494 -69.67 -18.71 74.22
N PRO A 495 -68.98 -19.40 75.16
CA PRO A 495 -67.54 -19.67 75.05
C PRO A 495 -67.15 -20.44 73.78
N ASN A 496 -67.96 -21.43 73.38
CA ASN A 496 -67.71 -22.21 72.17
C ASN A 496 -67.83 -21.34 70.91
N ARG A 497 -68.82 -20.44 70.87
CA ARG A 497 -69.01 -19.48 69.78
C ARG A 497 -67.93 -18.38 69.77
N GLU A 498 -67.49 -17.95 70.94
CA GLU A 498 -66.38 -17.02 71.08
C GLU A 498 -65.06 -17.65 70.59
N GLN A 499 -64.81 -18.92 70.93
CA GLN A 499 -63.61 -19.64 70.52
C GLN A 499 -63.56 -19.87 69.00
N SER A 500 -64.70 -20.21 68.37
CA SER A 500 -64.76 -20.33 66.90
C SER A 500 -64.54 -18.98 66.21
N LEU A 501 -65.09 -17.89 66.74
CA LEU A 501 -64.84 -16.53 66.24
C LEU A 501 -63.38 -16.11 66.41
N ILE A 502 -62.75 -16.40 67.56
CA ILE A 502 -61.32 -16.12 67.78
C ILE A 502 -60.46 -16.91 66.78
N SER A 503 -60.80 -18.16 66.50
CA SER A 503 -60.08 -18.98 65.51
C SER A 503 -60.20 -18.37 64.10
N ASN A 504 -61.42 -17.99 63.70
CA ASN A 504 -61.66 -17.35 62.40
C ASN A 504 -60.96 -16.01 62.27
N LEU A 505 -61.02 -15.19 63.33
CA LEU A 505 -60.36 -13.89 63.39
C LEU A 505 -58.84 -14.02 63.29
N ARG A 506 -58.23 -14.98 64.00
CA ARG A 506 -56.80 -15.28 63.86
C ARG A 506 -56.43 -15.72 62.44
N SER A 507 -57.26 -16.54 61.81
CA SER A 507 -57.06 -16.97 60.42
C SER A 507 -57.09 -15.78 59.45
N GLN A 508 -58.06 -14.87 59.60
CA GLN A 508 -58.16 -13.67 58.77
C GLN A 508 -57.02 -12.67 59.04
N GLU A 509 -56.61 -12.47 60.30
CA GLU A 509 -55.46 -11.64 60.65
C GLU A 509 -54.16 -12.18 60.04
N THR A 510 -53.94 -13.49 60.09
CA THR A 510 -52.78 -14.14 59.46
C THR A 510 -52.80 -13.95 57.94
N ARG A 511 -53.98 -14.06 57.32
CA ARG A 511 -54.16 -13.80 55.88
C ARG A 511 -53.87 -12.34 55.53
N ARG A 512 -54.36 -11.38 56.33
CA ARG A 512 -54.08 -9.94 56.15
C ARG A 512 -52.59 -9.65 56.28
N ASP A 513 -51.93 -10.17 57.30
CA ASP A 513 -50.49 -9.93 57.53
C ASP A 513 -49.65 -10.48 56.38
N THR A 514 -50.04 -11.64 55.83
CA THR A 514 -49.42 -12.21 54.62
C THR A 514 -49.62 -11.30 53.41
N LEU A 515 -50.85 -10.80 53.17
CA LEU A 515 -51.15 -9.88 52.07
C LEU A 515 -50.36 -8.57 52.20
N VAL A 516 -50.30 -7.98 53.40
CA VAL A 516 -49.52 -6.75 53.66
C VAL A 516 -48.02 -6.99 53.40
N GLY A 517 -47.49 -8.14 53.81
CA GLY A 517 -46.10 -8.52 53.51
C GLY A 517 -45.79 -8.64 52.01
N LEU A 518 -46.79 -8.93 51.18
CA LEU A 518 -46.67 -8.99 49.72
C LEU A 518 -46.81 -7.63 49.01
N LYS A 519 -47.19 -6.56 49.72
CA LYS A 519 -47.39 -5.22 49.13
C LYS A 519 -46.18 -4.72 48.32
N PRO A 520 -44.92 -4.81 48.81
CA PRO A 520 -43.76 -4.36 48.06
C PRO A 520 -43.56 -5.14 46.75
N LEU A 521 -43.88 -6.45 46.75
CA LEU A 521 -43.80 -7.28 45.55
C LEU A 521 -44.88 -6.90 44.53
N PHE A 522 -46.09 -6.59 44.99
CA PHE A 522 -47.16 -6.09 44.13
C PHE A 522 -46.80 -4.76 43.45
N ASP A 523 -46.18 -3.84 44.18
CA ASP A 523 -45.73 -2.56 43.61
C ASP A 523 -44.61 -2.76 42.57
N ILE A 524 -43.71 -3.73 42.79
CA ILE A 524 -42.69 -4.14 41.80
C ILE A 524 -43.34 -4.72 40.55
N VAL A 525 -44.31 -5.63 40.69
CA VAL A 525 -45.08 -6.21 39.58
C VAL A 525 -45.73 -5.12 38.74
N GLN A 526 -46.43 -4.19 39.38
CA GLN A 526 -47.09 -3.08 38.69
C GLN A 526 -46.09 -2.21 37.91
N LYS A 527 -44.90 -1.96 38.49
CA LYS A 527 -43.83 -1.21 37.83
C LYS A 527 -43.19 -1.99 36.66
N LEU A 528 -43.07 -3.31 36.79
CA LEU A 528 -42.56 -4.16 35.72
C LEU A 528 -43.53 -4.20 34.53
N GLU A 529 -44.83 -4.41 34.79
CA GLU A 529 -45.89 -4.49 33.77
C GLU A 529 -46.17 -3.17 33.07
N LEU A 530 -46.32 -2.08 33.81
CA LEU A 530 -46.82 -0.82 33.23
C LEU A 530 -45.72 0.09 32.68
N GLN A 531 -44.47 -0.14 33.08
CA GLN A 531 -43.38 0.78 32.74
C GLN A 531 -42.14 0.04 32.25
N THR A 532 -41.53 -0.81 33.07
CA THR A 532 -40.17 -1.31 32.80
C THR A 532 -40.10 -2.19 31.53
N ILE A 533 -41.00 -3.17 31.37
CA ILE A 533 -41.02 -4.04 30.19
C ILE A 533 -41.45 -3.25 28.94
N PRO A 534 -42.54 -2.44 28.96
CA PRO A 534 -42.91 -1.61 27.81
C PRO A 534 -41.83 -0.62 27.35
N ASP A 535 -41.10 0.00 28.30
CA ASP A 535 -40.01 0.93 27.97
C ASP A 535 -38.85 0.21 27.27
N LEU A 536 -38.48 -0.99 27.75
CA LEU A 536 -37.46 -1.83 27.13
C LEU A 536 -37.88 -2.32 25.74
N GLU A 537 -39.14 -2.74 25.56
CA GLU A 537 -39.69 -3.14 24.25
C GLU A 537 -39.68 -1.99 23.25
N LYS A 538 -39.99 -0.77 23.70
CA LYS A 538 -39.93 0.43 22.87
C LYS A 538 -38.49 0.75 22.46
N GLU A 539 -37.53 0.67 23.39
CA GLU A 539 -36.11 0.85 23.08
C GLU A 539 -35.62 -0.20 22.08
N ARG A 540 -36.00 -1.46 22.26
CA ARG A 540 -35.71 -2.55 21.34
C ARG A 540 -36.21 -2.25 19.93
N GLN A 541 -37.44 -1.77 19.79
CA GLN A 541 -38.00 -1.41 18.48
C GLN A 541 -37.20 -0.29 17.79
N LEU A 542 -36.80 0.74 18.54
CA LEU A 542 -35.96 1.83 18.00
C LEU A 542 -34.58 1.32 17.55
N LEU A 543 -33.99 0.38 18.30
CA LEU A 543 -32.71 -0.24 17.93
C LEU A 543 -32.82 -1.10 16.67
N ILE A 544 -33.94 -1.82 16.48
CA ILE A 544 -34.22 -2.59 15.25
C ILE A 544 -34.28 -1.65 14.04
N GLU A 545 -35.08 -0.58 14.12
CA GLU A 545 -35.24 0.39 13.03
C GLU A 545 -33.90 1.06 12.68
N LYS A 546 -33.12 1.44 13.70
CA LYS A 546 -31.78 2.02 13.51
C LYS A 546 -30.83 1.04 12.83
N ARG A 547 -30.82 -0.23 13.25
CA ARG A 547 -29.99 -1.29 12.64
C ARG A 547 -30.38 -1.53 11.19
N GLU A 548 -31.67 -1.60 10.88
CA GLU A 548 -32.16 -1.81 9.52
C GLU A 548 -31.80 -0.65 8.60
N SER A 549 -32.02 0.59 9.05
CA SER A 549 -31.61 1.79 8.31
C SER A 549 -30.10 1.80 8.04
N ALA A 550 -29.27 1.52 9.06
CA ALA A 550 -27.82 1.47 8.90
C ALA A 550 -27.39 0.33 7.95
N SER A 551 -28.04 -0.84 8.04
CA SER A 551 -27.76 -1.99 7.15
C SER A 551 -28.13 -1.70 5.70
N GLN A 552 -29.23 -0.97 5.46
CA GLN A 552 -29.63 -0.55 4.11
C GLN A 552 -28.64 0.46 3.53
N GLN A 553 -28.21 1.44 4.33
CA GLN A 553 -27.20 2.42 3.93
C GLN A 553 -25.86 1.73 3.64
N LEU A 554 -25.46 0.74 4.46
CA LEU A 554 -24.23 -0.03 4.25
C LEU A 554 -24.25 -0.74 2.89
N ARG A 555 -25.35 -1.43 2.55
CA ARG A 555 -25.51 -2.09 1.24
C ARG A 555 -25.43 -1.10 0.07
N GLN A 556 -26.02 0.08 0.20
CA GLN A 556 -25.92 1.12 -0.83
C GLN A 556 -24.49 1.65 -0.96
N CYS A 557 -23.81 1.85 0.16
CA CYS A 557 -22.42 2.29 0.20
C CYS A 557 -21.46 1.26 -0.41
N GLU A 558 -21.67 -0.03 -0.15
CA GLU A 558 -20.91 -1.14 -0.77
C GLU A 558 -21.02 -1.14 -2.30
N VAL A 559 -22.22 -0.92 -2.84
CA VAL A 559 -22.43 -0.84 -4.29
C VAL A 559 -21.70 0.37 -4.88
N ARG A 560 -21.82 1.55 -4.23
CA ARG A 560 -21.11 2.77 -4.65
C ARG A 560 -19.58 2.58 -4.58
N CYS A 561 -19.08 1.92 -3.54
CA CYS A 561 -17.65 1.65 -3.37
C CYS A 561 -17.12 0.75 -4.48
N LYS A 562 -17.84 -0.32 -4.85
CA LYS A 562 -17.47 -1.20 -5.98
C LYS A 562 -17.39 -0.46 -7.31
N ILE A 563 -18.35 0.44 -7.58
CA ILE A 563 -18.35 1.25 -8.80
C ILE A 563 -17.15 2.20 -8.80
N ALA A 564 -16.92 2.92 -7.69
CA ALA A 564 -15.81 3.85 -7.55
C ALA A 564 -14.43 3.15 -7.63
N ASP A 565 -14.30 1.93 -7.09
CA ASP A 565 -13.07 1.11 -7.15
C ASP A 565 -12.74 0.71 -8.58
N GLU A 566 -13.74 0.23 -9.33
CA GLU A 566 -13.56 -0.13 -10.73
C GLU A 566 -13.20 1.10 -11.59
N GLU A 567 -13.88 2.23 -11.38
CA GLU A 567 -13.56 3.49 -12.07
C GLU A 567 -12.15 3.99 -11.75
N HIS A 568 -11.73 3.93 -10.48
CA HIS A 568 -10.39 4.32 -10.05
C HIS A 568 -9.32 3.39 -10.66
N ARG A 569 -9.57 2.09 -10.70
CA ARG A 569 -8.67 1.10 -11.29
C ARG A 569 -8.51 1.33 -12.79
N GLN A 570 -9.61 1.52 -13.51
CA GLN A 570 -9.58 1.85 -14.93
C GLN A 570 -8.84 3.17 -15.18
N ALA A 571 -9.15 4.21 -14.41
CA ALA A 571 -8.48 5.50 -14.53
C ALA A 571 -6.97 5.40 -14.26
N THR A 572 -6.56 4.63 -13.26
CA THR A 572 -5.14 4.41 -12.94
C THR A 572 -4.41 3.69 -14.07
N ALA A 573 -5.03 2.66 -14.66
CA ALA A 573 -4.46 1.94 -15.80
C ALA A 573 -4.30 2.85 -17.02
N ILE A 574 -5.30 3.68 -17.31
CA ILE A 574 -5.28 4.63 -18.42
C ILE A 574 -4.23 5.72 -18.18
N LEU A 575 -4.06 6.19 -16.93
CA LEU A 575 -3.08 7.22 -16.58
C LEU A 575 -1.66 6.82 -16.97
N VAL A 576 -1.28 5.54 -16.87
CA VAL A 576 0.05 5.05 -17.30
C VAL A 576 0.28 5.28 -18.79
N ASP A 577 -0.72 4.94 -19.60
CA ASP A 577 -0.66 5.14 -21.05
C ASP A 577 -0.66 6.65 -21.39
N ILE A 578 -1.43 7.47 -20.66
CA ILE A 578 -1.46 8.93 -20.83
C ILE A 578 -0.13 9.60 -20.42
N ILE A 579 0.57 9.10 -19.40
CA ILE A 579 1.93 9.56 -19.05
C ILE A 579 2.89 9.28 -20.21
N THR A 580 2.75 8.11 -20.85
CA THR A 580 3.55 7.76 -22.02
C THR A 580 3.26 8.68 -23.20
N VAL A 581 1.97 8.98 -23.46
CA VAL A 581 1.54 9.97 -24.46
C VAL A 581 2.15 11.35 -24.18
N ASP A 582 2.09 11.85 -22.94
CA ASP A 582 2.68 13.13 -22.56
C ASP A 582 4.20 13.17 -22.82
N SER A 583 4.90 12.08 -22.49
CA SER A 583 6.35 11.96 -22.76
C SER A 583 6.66 11.99 -24.27
N PHE A 584 5.83 11.36 -25.10
CA PHE A 584 6.00 11.36 -26.55
C PHE A 584 5.68 12.72 -27.16
N LEU A 585 4.68 13.44 -26.65
CA LEU A 585 4.37 14.80 -27.09
C LEU A 585 5.47 15.79 -26.69
N GLN A 586 6.06 15.66 -25.49
CA GLN A 586 7.22 16.48 -25.10
C GLN A 586 8.44 16.20 -25.98
N TYR A 587 8.71 14.92 -26.27
CA TYR A 587 9.78 14.53 -27.19
C TYR A 587 9.54 15.04 -28.61
N GLU A 588 8.30 14.98 -29.10
CA GLU A 588 7.90 15.50 -30.41
C GLU A 588 8.17 17.00 -30.54
N ARG A 589 7.86 17.81 -29.52
CA ARG A 589 8.21 19.24 -29.52
C ARG A 589 9.71 19.48 -29.63
N SER A 590 10.51 18.71 -28.90
CA SER A 590 11.97 18.80 -28.98
C SER A 590 12.52 18.41 -30.36
N LEU A 591 11.90 17.43 -31.03
CA LEU A 591 12.22 17.06 -32.40
C LEU A 591 11.80 18.14 -33.38
N CYS A 592 10.65 18.80 -33.19
CA CYS A 592 10.24 19.94 -34.01
C CYS A 592 11.24 21.08 -33.97
N GLU A 593 11.75 21.44 -32.79
CA GLU A 593 12.77 22.50 -32.65
C GLU A 593 14.06 22.13 -33.40
N LYS A 594 14.54 20.88 -33.26
CA LYS A 594 15.73 20.39 -33.97
C LYS A 594 15.53 20.35 -35.49
N ILE A 595 14.37 19.89 -35.95
CA ILE A 595 13.98 19.86 -37.37
C ILE A 595 13.96 21.28 -37.93
N ALA A 596 13.31 22.23 -37.24
CA ALA A 596 13.21 23.62 -37.70
C ALA A 596 14.58 24.30 -37.79
N GLN A 597 15.44 24.13 -36.78
CA GLN A 597 16.82 24.67 -36.80
C GLN A 597 17.65 24.08 -37.95
N GLN A 598 17.53 22.78 -38.18
CA GLN A 598 18.27 22.10 -39.25
C GLN A 598 17.76 22.45 -40.64
N GLU A 599 16.44 22.61 -40.81
CA GLU A 599 15.82 23.09 -42.05
C GLU A 599 16.24 24.53 -42.37
N GLU A 600 16.31 25.40 -41.38
CA GLU A 600 16.78 26.77 -41.56
C GLU A 600 18.26 26.82 -41.99
N LEU A 601 19.11 25.99 -41.37
CA LEU A 601 20.53 25.86 -41.74
C LEU A 601 20.73 25.30 -43.16
N LEU A 602 19.94 24.30 -43.56
CA LEU A 602 19.99 23.73 -44.91
C LEU A 602 19.47 24.70 -45.97
N ASN A 603 18.36 25.40 -45.69
CA ASN A 603 17.82 26.41 -46.61
C ASN A 603 18.76 27.61 -46.78
N ALA A 604 19.48 28.01 -45.73
CA ALA A 604 20.46 29.08 -45.78
C ALA A 604 21.71 28.73 -46.61
N SER A 605 22.03 27.43 -46.80
CA SER A 605 23.23 27.03 -47.52
C SER A 605 23.07 27.01 -49.06
N GLY A 606 21.84 27.12 -49.59
CA GLY A 606 21.56 27.44 -51.00
C GLY A 606 22.27 26.55 -52.03
N MET A 607 22.40 25.25 -51.77
CA MET A 607 23.26 24.36 -52.55
C MET A 607 22.52 23.78 -53.77
N MET A 608 22.95 24.16 -55.00
CA MET A 608 22.24 23.82 -56.25
C MET A 608 22.83 22.65 -57.06
N MET A 609 23.98 22.07 -56.67
CA MET A 609 24.66 21.04 -57.46
C MET A 609 24.89 19.74 -56.67
N SER A 610 24.65 18.60 -57.34
CA SER A 610 24.84 17.25 -56.81
C SER A 610 26.31 16.94 -56.52
N SER A 611 26.57 16.16 -55.47
CA SER A 611 27.92 15.66 -55.12
C SER A 611 28.57 14.86 -56.27
N GLU A 612 27.76 14.18 -57.09
CA GLU A 612 28.25 13.40 -58.23
C GLU A 612 28.70 14.31 -59.39
N ASP A 613 27.96 15.39 -59.65
CA ASP A 613 28.30 16.38 -60.69
C ASP A 613 29.58 17.16 -60.35
N LEU A 614 29.77 17.48 -59.07
CA LEU A 614 30.99 18.13 -58.58
C LEU A 614 32.22 17.21 -58.70
N GLN A 615 32.06 15.91 -58.43
CA GLN A 615 33.13 14.93 -58.60
C GLN A 615 33.53 14.76 -60.07
N GLN A 616 32.58 14.74 -61.00
CA GLN A 616 32.87 14.67 -62.43
C GLN A 616 33.62 15.92 -62.94
N LYS A 617 33.27 17.12 -62.45
CA LYS A 617 33.96 18.37 -62.81
C LYS A 617 35.39 18.46 -62.27
N ILE A 618 35.62 17.96 -61.05
CA ILE A 618 36.98 17.88 -60.47
C ILE A 618 37.87 16.96 -61.31
N GLU A 619 37.32 15.83 -61.77
CA GLU A 619 38.07 14.89 -62.59
C GLU A 619 38.39 15.47 -63.97
N HIS A 620 37.45 16.19 -64.58
CA HIS A 620 37.68 16.89 -65.85
C HIS A 620 38.78 17.98 -65.73
N ALA A 621 38.76 18.79 -64.68
CA ALA A 621 39.77 19.83 -64.44
C ALA A 621 41.18 19.26 -64.17
N ARG A 622 41.27 18.06 -63.58
CA ARG A 622 42.54 17.34 -63.37
C ARG A 622 43.13 16.79 -64.66
N VAL A 623 42.28 16.36 -65.61
CA VAL A 623 42.73 15.89 -66.93
C VAL A 623 43.29 17.04 -67.76
N GLU A 624 42.70 18.24 -67.68
CA GLU A 624 43.20 19.44 -68.37
C GLU A 624 44.53 19.99 -67.83
N MET A 625 44.91 19.68 -66.59
CA MET A 625 46.22 20.07 -66.03
C MET A 625 47.37 19.14 -66.47
N ASN A 626 47.05 17.94 -66.92
CA ASN A 626 48.02 16.87 -67.20
C ASN A 626 48.28 16.63 -68.70
N GLY A 627 47.59 17.36 -69.58
CA GLY A 627 47.82 17.40 -71.02
C GLY A 627 48.32 18.77 -71.44
#